data_AF-A0A4R8T578-F1
#
_entry.id   AF-A0A4R8T578-F1
#
_cell.length_a   1.000
_cell.length_b   1.000
_cell.length_c   1.000
_cell.angle_alpha   90.00
_cell.angle_beta   90.00
_cell.angle_gamma   90.00
#
_symmetry.space_group_name_H-M   'P 1'
#
loop_
_entity.id
_entity.type
_entity.pdbx_description
1 polymer ?
#
loop_
_entity_poly.entity_id
_entity_poly.type
_entity_poly.pdbx_seq_one_letter_code
_entity_poly.pdbx_strand_id
1 'polypeptide(L)'
;MATKHYSPDTTANTLVPRALRALASANAHLKLNEAEGVVAHAHNDLSVMSIMGGWRSGHEPAWSGFVREGLWSAVACGDIFAYSSTKQVLEAMGLAPLDADVTLLINNYDGLSVLSWGSLTDEVQTQLASTWNIKPARTLPGTLKTFLNAQGFSISLVNISATARQSNTAAPELLRLLDRHTTSVSWPNTARPQEADHTKGPSVNVNVRHSAQKAQKNTAATTDMKLDPHLPERAI
;
A
#
# COMPACT_ATOMS: atom_id res chain seq x y z
N MET A 1 29.16 25.13 6.09
CA MET A 1 28.10 24.36 5.41
C MET A 1 27.49 25.24 4.35
N ALA A 2 27.42 24.80 3.10
CA ALA A 2 26.89 25.62 2.02
C ALA A 2 25.36 25.71 2.12
N THR A 3 24.83 26.89 2.43
CA THR A 3 23.40 27.22 2.37
C THR A 3 22.96 27.35 0.90
N LYS A 4 22.92 26.22 0.18
CA LYS A 4 22.51 26.16 -1.24
C LYS A 4 21.00 25.93 -1.39
N HIS A 5 20.19 26.56 -0.53
CA HIS A 5 18.74 26.54 -0.68
C HIS A 5 18.28 27.92 -1.14
N TYR A 6 17.40 27.93 -2.14
CA TYR A 6 16.81 29.17 -2.68
C TYR A 6 15.94 29.90 -1.65
N SER A 7 15.41 29.16 -0.67
CA SER A 7 14.58 29.71 0.40
C SER A 7 15.44 30.08 1.63
N PRO A 8 15.26 31.29 2.20
CA PRO A 8 15.99 31.73 3.39
C PRO A 8 15.53 30.98 4.66
N ASP A 9 14.29 30.49 4.67
CA ASP A 9 13.76 29.58 5.68
C ASP A 9 13.85 28.14 5.15
N THR A 10 14.72 27.35 5.77
CA THR A 10 14.96 25.94 5.47
C THR A 10 14.43 25.05 6.59
N THR A 11 13.52 25.55 7.43
CA THR A 11 12.89 24.71 8.45
C THR A 11 12.20 23.55 7.72
N ALA A 12 12.51 22.31 8.12
CA ALA A 12 12.11 21.11 7.39
C ALA A 12 10.59 21.07 7.08
N ASN A 13 9.79 21.66 7.96
CA ASN A 13 8.33 21.66 7.90
C ASN A 13 7.72 22.78 7.05
N THR A 14 8.51 23.71 6.48
CA THR A 14 7.99 24.84 5.68
C THR A 14 8.20 24.67 4.18
N LEU A 15 9.12 23.79 3.77
CA LEU A 15 9.46 23.57 2.36
C LEU A 15 8.38 22.80 1.61
N VAL A 16 7.87 21.69 2.18
CA VAL A 16 6.85 20.85 1.52
C VAL A 16 5.53 21.62 1.34
N PRO A 17 4.93 22.24 2.37
CA PRO A 17 3.69 23.00 2.19
C PRO A 17 3.84 24.13 1.17
N ARG A 18 4.99 24.80 1.15
CA ARG A 18 5.29 25.86 0.18
C ARG A 18 5.36 25.32 -1.25
N ALA A 19 6.03 24.19 -1.47
CA ALA A 19 6.12 23.55 -2.77
C ALA A 19 4.74 23.10 -3.27
N LEU A 20 3.94 22.48 -2.40
CA LEU A 20 2.57 22.06 -2.74
C LEU A 20 1.66 23.26 -3.06
N ARG A 21 1.78 24.36 -2.30
CA ARG A 21 1.02 25.59 -2.56
C ARG A 21 1.38 26.20 -3.92
N ALA A 22 2.68 26.23 -4.25
CA ALA A 22 3.14 26.70 -5.56
C ALA A 22 2.67 25.79 -6.70
N LEU A 23 2.68 24.47 -6.49
CA LEU A 23 2.19 23.50 -7.46
C LEU A 23 0.69 23.70 -7.74
N ALA A 24 -0.13 23.83 -6.69
CA ALA A 24 -1.57 24.02 -6.81
C ALA A 24 -1.91 25.40 -7.41
N SER A 25 -1.20 26.46 -7.03
CA SER A 25 -1.44 27.79 -7.61
C SER A 25 -1.05 27.87 -9.09
N ALA A 26 -0.03 27.12 -9.52
CA ALA A 26 0.37 27.05 -10.92
C ALA A 26 -0.57 26.19 -11.79
N ASN A 27 -1.41 25.35 -11.18
CA ASN A 27 -2.20 24.33 -11.88
C ASN A 27 -3.66 24.32 -11.39
N ALA A 28 -4.55 24.97 -12.12
CA ALA A 28 -5.97 25.10 -11.76
C ALA A 28 -6.75 23.77 -11.64
N HIS A 29 -6.22 22.68 -12.21
CA HIS A 29 -6.80 21.34 -12.11
C HIS A 29 -6.45 20.63 -10.79
N LEU A 30 -5.63 21.24 -9.93
CA LEU A 30 -5.23 20.69 -8.64
C LEU A 30 -5.95 21.40 -7.50
N LYS A 31 -6.33 20.61 -6.49
CA LYS A 31 -6.85 21.05 -5.20
C LYS A 31 -5.88 20.63 -4.12
N LEU A 32 -5.48 21.56 -3.27
CA LEU A 32 -4.59 21.31 -2.13
C LEU A 32 -5.40 21.33 -0.83
N ASN A 33 -5.30 20.25 -0.05
CA ASN A 33 -5.58 20.29 1.39
C ASN A 33 -4.24 20.54 2.11
N GLU A 34 -3.98 21.80 2.43
CA GLU A 34 -2.69 22.22 2.98
C GLU A 34 -2.45 21.69 4.39
N ALA A 35 -3.51 21.57 5.20
CA ALA A 35 -3.41 21.10 6.59
C ALA A 35 -2.84 19.68 6.69
N GLU A 36 -3.12 18.86 5.68
CA GLU A 36 -2.77 17.44 5.66
C GLU A 36 -1.80 17.10 4.53
N GLY A 37 -1.28 18.09 3.81
CA GLY A 37 -0.32 17.87 2.71
C GLY A 37 -0.86 16.96 1.60
N VAL A 38 -2.16 17.05 1.29
CA VAL A 38 -2.79 16.20 0.27
C VAL A 38 -3.06 17.02 -0.99
N VAL A 39 -2.62 16.49 -2.13
CA VAL A 39 -2.94 17.04 -3.46
C VAL A 39 -3.93 16.13 -4.14
N ALA A 40 -5.06 16.68 -4.58
CA ALA A 40 -6.09 15.97 -5.32
C ALA A 40 -6.43 16.69 -6.62
N HIS A 41 -7.02 15.99 -7.58
CA HIS A 41 -7.57 16.62 -8.77
C HIS A 41 -8.83 17.41 -8.40
N ALA A 42 -9.02 18.60 -8.96
CA ALA A 42 -10.12 19.51 -8.60
C ALA A 42 -11.49 19.00 -9.09
N HIS A 43 -11.50 18.33 -10.24
CA HIS A 43 -12.68 17.69 -10.81
C HIS A 43 -12.52 16.19 -10.67
N ASN A 44 -13.17 15.59 -9.68
CA ASN A 44 -13.05 14.15 -9.38
C ASN A 44 -13.66 13.27 -10.46
N ASP A 45 -13.07 13.26 -11.66
CA ASP A 45 -13.35 12.21 -12.63
C ASP A 45 -12.70 10.95 -12.10
N LEU A 46 -13.54 9.93 -11.87
CA LEU A 46 -13.28 8.72 -11.08
C LEU A 46 -12.21 7.81 -11.72
N SER A 47 -11.45 8.31 -12.69
CA SER A 47 -11.01 7.59 -13.86
C SER A 47 -9.79 6.69 -13.64
N VAL A 48 -8.92 7.03 -12.68
CA VAL A 48 -7.91 6.12 -12.12
C VAL A 48 -7.62 6.59 -10.70
N MET A 49 -8.31 6.03 -9.72
CA MET A 49 -7.83 6.20 -8.35
C MET A 49 -6.56 5.36 -8.21
N SER A 50 -5.55 5.92 -7.59
CA SER A 50 -4.60 5.19 -6.78
C SER A 50 -4.10 6.20 -5.77
N ILE A 51 -4.73 6.17 -4.61
CA ILE A 51 -4.25 6.90 -3.46
C ILE A 51 -2.86 6.37 -3.19
N MET A 52 -1.80 7.12 -3.43
CA MET A 52 -0.50 6.67 -2.96
C MET A 52 -0.31 7.20 -1.54
N GLY A 53 -0.69 6.39 -0.55
CA GLY A 53 -0.28 6.62 0.83
C GLY A 53 1.16 6.17 1.00
N GLY A 54 1.99 6.92 1.73
CA GLY A 54 3.33 6.49 2.10
C GLY A 54 4.42 6.88 1.10
N TRP A 55 4.39 8.10 0.58
CA TRP A 55 5.56 8.66 -0.13
C TRP A 55 6.21 9.80 0.62
N ARG A 56 7.53 9.92 0.43
CA ARG A 56 8.39 10.92 1.04
C ARG A 56 8.57 12.09 0.08
N SER A 57 8.46 13.33 0.56
CA SER A 57 8.80 14.50 -0.26
C SER A 57 10.31 14.56 -0.54
N GLY A 58 10.73 15.32 -1.54
CA GLY A 58 12.12 15.37 -2.02
C GLY A 58 12.39 14.53 -3.27
N HIS A 59 11.34 13.94 -3.86
CA HIS A 59 11.39 13.21 -5.14
C HIS A 59 10.56 13.89 -6.23
N GLU A 60 10.23 15.18 -6.06
CA GLU A 60 9.45 15.96 -7.02
C GLU A 60 10.14 15.93 -8.40
N PRO A 61 9.39 15.69 -9.50
CA PRO A 61 7.93 15.82 -9.65
C PRO A 61 7.08 14.66 -9.10
N ALA A 62 7.69 13.57 -8.63
CA ALA A 62 6.95 12.45 -8.08
C ALA A 62 6.47 12.73 -6.63
N TRP A 63 5.20 12.50 -6.27
CA TRP A 63 4.06 12.04 -7.08
C TRP A 63 2.99 13.11 -7.30
N SER A 64 3.04 14.21 -6.55
CA SER A 64 2.04 15.30 -6.63
C SER A 64 1.96 15.94 -8.01
N GLY A 65 3.05 15.95 -8.78
CA GLY A 65 3.06 16.43 -10.17
C GLY A 65 2.36 15.52 -11.18
N PHE A 66 2.02 14.29 -10.79
CA PHE A 66 1.29 13.32 -11.63
C PHE A 66 -0.20 13.25 -11.31
N VAL A 67 -0.71 14.13 -10.43
CA VAL A 67 -2.15 14.21 -10.13
C VAL A 67 -2.86 14.82 -11.34
N ARG A 68 -3.63 14.01 -12.06
CA ARG A 68 -4.31 14.35 -13.31
C ARG A 68 -5.31 13.25 -13.68
N GLU A 69 -6.30 13.59 -14.50
CA GLU A 69 -7.13 12.62 -15.21
C GLU A 69 -6.27 11.55 -15.93
N GLY A 70 -6.59 10.27 -15.71
CA GLY A 70 -5.86 9.12 -16.26
C GLY A 70 -4.55 8.73 -15.56
N LEU A 71 -4.13 9.48 -14.52
CA LEU A 71 -2.99 9.12 -13.66
C LEU A 71 -3.42 8.99 -12.19
N TRP A 72 -3.08 9.94 -11.31
CA TRP A 72 -3.50 9.90 -9.90
C TRP A 72 -4.67 10.86 -9.64
N SER A 73 -5.69 10.39 -8.92
CA SER A 73 -6.76 11.25 -8.40
C SER A 73 -6.35 12.05 -7.16
N ALA A 74 -5.61 11.43 -6.22
CA ALA A 74 -5.13 12.07 -5.01
C ALA A 74 -3.86 11.41 -4.47
N VAL A 75 -3.00 12.22 -3.85
CA VAL A 75 -1.72 11.80 -3.27
C VAL A 75 -1.52 12.46 -1.91
N ALA A 76 -1.13 11.67 -0.92
CA ALA A 76 -0.69 12.16 0.39
C ALA A 76 0.83 12.38 0.37
N CYS A 77 1.27 13.62 0.60
CA CYS A 77 2.69 13.97 0.62
C CYS A 77 3.19 14.04 2.08
N GLY A 78 4.11 13.16 2.46
CA GLY A 78 4.82 13.24 3.74
C GLY A 78 5.90 14.33 3.75
N ASP A 79 6.62 14.46 4.86
CA ASP A 79 7.75 15.41 4.96
C ASP A 79 8.94 14.97 4.09
N ILE A 80 9.96 15.84 4.00
CA ILE A 80 11.18 15.56 3.24
C ILE A 80 11.82 14.28 3.77
N PHE A 81 11.93 13.27 2.91
CA PHE A 81 12.43 11.95 3.26
C PHE A 81 11.69 11.27 4.43
N ALA A 82 10.43 11.62 4.71
CA ALA A 82 9.60 10.94 5.69
C ALA A 82 8.23 10.56 5.11
N TYR A 83 7.72 9.40 5.51
CA TYR A 83 6.48 8.87 4.95
C TYR A 83 5.26 9.65 5.45
N SER A 84 4.22 9.72 4.63
CA SER A 84 2.94 10.32 5.04
C SER A 84 2.31 9.53 6.19
N SER A 85 1.66 10.23 7.11
CA SER A 85 0.90 9.59 8.20
C SER A 85 -0.41 8.97 7.69
N THR A 86 -0.97 8.03 8.46
CA THR A 86 -2.27 7.42 8.16
C THR A 86 -3.35 8.46 7.93
N LYS A 87 -3.38 9.53 8.74
CA LYS A 87 -4.35 10.63 8.61
C LYS A 87 -4.33 11.25 7.21
N GLN A 88 -3.14 11.55 6.68
CA GLN A 88 -3.00 12.12 5.34
C GLN A 88 -3.50 11.15 4.25
N VAL A 89 -3.29 9.84 4.44
CA VAL A 89 -3.83 8.82 3.54
C VAL A 89 -5.36 8.83 3.58
N LEU A 90 -5.97 8.81 4.78
CA LEU A 90 -7.43 8.85 4.96
C LEU A 90 -8.05 10.10 4.32
N GLU A 91 -7.39 11.25 4.45
CA GLU A 91 -7.80 12.52 3.83
C GLU A 91 -7.72 12.48 2.30
N ALA A 92 -6.67 11.85 1.75
CA ALA A 92 -6.59 11.60 0.31
C ALA A 92 -7.72 10.69 -0.17
N MET A 93 -8.19 9.75 0.65
CA MET A 93 -9.37 8.93 0.31
C MET A 93 -10.65 9.74 0.31
N GLY A 94 -10.85 10.59 1.33
CA GLY A 94 -12.03 11.45 1.43
C GLY A 94 -12.15 12.41 0.26
N LEU A 95 -11.02 12.88 -0.29
CA LEU A 95 -10.99 13.79 -1.43
C LEU A 95 -11.20 13.11 -2.78
N ALA A 96 -11.03 11.79 -2.87
CA ALA A 96 -11.19 11.02 -4.11
C ALA A 96 -12.20 9.89 -3.90
N PRO A 97 -13.52 10.13 -4.04
CA PRO A 97 -14.51 9.06 -3.95
C PRO A 97 -14.30 8.04 -5.07
N LEU A 98 -14.64 6.79 -4.79
CA LEU A 98 -14.55 5.66 -5.71
C LEU A 98 -15.94 5.18 -6.11
N ASP A 99 -16.11 4.78 -7.37
CA ASP A 99 -17.19 3.88 -7.77
C ASP A 99 -16.75 2.41 -7.68
N ALA A 100 -17.56 1.50 -8.20
CA ALA A 100 -17.46 0.05 -7.98
C ALA A 100 -16.10 -0.58 -8.36
N ASP A 101 -15.91 -1.86 -8.02
CA ASP A 101 -14.71 -2.69 -8.28
C ASP A 101 -13.36 -1.99 -8.11
N VAL A 102 -12.85 -2.06 -6.89
CA VAL A 102 -11.57 -1.45 -6.49
C VAL A 102 -10.54 -2.54 -6.22
N THR A 103 -9.29 -2.36 -6.64
CA THR A 103 -8.18 -3.22 -6.24
C THR A 103 -7.32 -2.50 -5.21
N LEU A 104 -7.05 -3.14 -4.08
CA LEU A 104 -6.15 -2.66 -3.05
C LEU A 104 -4.75 -3.24 -3.26
N LEU A 105 -3.75 -2.38 -3.30
CA LEU A 105 -2.34 -2.68 -3.36
C LEU A 105 -1.68 -2.19 -2.09
N ILE A 106 -0.98 -3.07 -1.37
CA ILE A 106 -0.21 -2.68 -0.19
C ILE A 106 1.23 -3.10 -0.43
N ASN A 107 2.11 -2.11 -0.59
CA ASN A 107 3.52 -2.37 -0.82
C ASN A 107 4.33 -2.14 0.47
N ASN A 108 5.10 -3.14 0.89
CA ASN A 108 6.02 -3.04 2.02
C ASN A 108 7.40 -2.60 1.55
N TYR A 109 7.91 -1.46 2.04
CA TYR A 109 9.25 -0.94 1.75
C TYR A 109 10.26 -1.40 2.80
N ASP A 110 10.27 -2.69 3.12
CA ASP A 110 11.12 -3.30 4.16
C ASP A 110 10.96 -2.70 5.57
N GLY A 111 9.84 -2.03 5.85
CA GLY A 111 9.60 -1.37 7.14
C GLY A 111 8.86 -2.23 8.16
N LEU A 112 8.12 -3.25 7.70
CA LEU A 112 7.28 -4.07 8.55
C LEU A 112 7.65 -5.56 8.45
N SER A 113 7.65 -6.25 9.59
CA SER A 113 7.71 -7.71 9.61
C SER A 113 6.47 -8.31 8.96
N VAL A 114 6.57 -9.54 8.45
CA VAL A 114 5.48 -10.24 7.75
C VAL A 114 4.17 -10.25 8.56
N LEU A 115 4.25 -10.47 9.88
CA LEU A 115 3.08 -10.48 10.76
C LEU A 115 2.45 -9.08 10.93
N SER A 116 3.29 -8.07 11.18
CA SER A 116 2.83 -6.68 11.35
C SER A 116 2.19 -6.16 10.08
N TRP A 117 2.75 -6.55 8.94
CA TRP A 117 2.24 -6.22 7.63
C TRP A 117 0.91 -6.91 7.29
N GLY A 118 0.75 -8.19 7.70
CA GLY A 118 -0.55 -8.86 7.63
C GLY A 118 -1.62 -8.16 8.46
N SER A 119 -1.26 -7.71 9.68
CA SER A 119 -2.17 -6.96 10.56
C SER A 119 -2.54 -5.59 9.96
N LEU A 120 -1.59 -4.87 9.37
CA LEU A 120 -1.85 -3.64 8.64
C LEU A 120 -2.82 -3.88 7.47
N THR A 121 -2.64 -4.96 6.73
CA THR A 121 -3.49 -5.31 5.59
C THR A 121 -4.93 -5.59 6.01
N ASP A 122 -5.12 -6.21 7.17
CA ASP A 122 -6.44 -6.44 7.77
C ASP A 122 -7.08 -5.15 8.29
N GLU A 123 -6.29 -4.32 8.97
CA GLU A 123 -6.73 -3.01 9.47
C GLU A 123 -7.19 -2.09 8.33
N VAL A 124 -6.41 -2.01 7.25
CA VAL A 124 -6.77 -1.21 6.07
C VAL A 124 -8.08 -1.70 5.47
N GLN A 125 -8.26 -3.01 5.29
CA GLN A 125 -9.52 -3.56 4.77
C GLN A 125 -10.71 -3.27 5.69
N THR A 126 -10.51 -3.36 7.01
CA THR A 126 -11.54 -3.04 8.00
C THR A 126 -11.94 -1.57 7.95
N GLN A 127 -10.98 -0.65 7.84
CA GLN A 127 -11.26 0.78 7.71
C GLN A 127 -11.96 1.11 6.39
N LEU A 128 -11.53 0.50 5.27
CA LEU A 128 -12.19 0.63 3.97
C LEU A 128 -13.66 0.23 4.02
N ALA A 129 -13.94 -0.93 4.62
CA ALA A 129 -15.30 -1.45 4.74
C ALA A 129 -16.17 -0.62 5.70
N SER A 130 -15.63 -0.20 6.84
CA SER A 130 -16.40 0.50 7.88
C SER A 130 -16.62 1.98 7.60
N THR A 131 -15.63 2.68 7.04
CA THR A 131 -15.66 4.14 6.89
C THR A 131 -16.15 4.56 5.50
N TRP A 132 -15.74 3.84 4.45
CA TRP A 132 -16.10 4.18 3.06
C TRP A 132 -17.04 3.17 2.39
N ASN A 133 -17.42 2.09 3.08
CA ASN A 133 -18.19 0.99 2.50
C ASN A 133 -17.54 0.42 1.22
N ILE A 134 -16.19 0.47 1.16
CA ILE A 134 -15.41 -0.06 0.04
C ILE A 134 -14.95 -1.46 0.40
N LYS A 135 -15.30 -2.44 -0.44
CA LYS A 135 -14.76 -3.80 -0.39
C LYS A 135 -13.91 -4.00 -1.64
N PRO A 136 -12.56 -4.06 -1.51
CA PRO A 136 -11.71 -4.31 -2.66
C PRO A 136 -12.06 -5.65 -3.31
N ALA A 137 -12.22 -5.68 -4.63
CA ALA A 137 -12.39 -6.91 -5.40
C ALA A 137 -11.12 -7.77 -5.35
N ARG A 138 -9.94 -7.14 -5.24
CA ARG A 138 -8.64 -7.80 -5.09
C ARG A 138 -7.80 -7.06 -4.08
N THR A 139 -7.06 -7.81 -3.27
CA THR A 139 -6.04 -7.27 -2.37
C THR A 139 -4.70 -7.88 -2.72
N LEU A 140 -3.73 -7.03 -3.04
CA LEU A 140 -2.37 -7.35 -3.45
C LEU A 140 -1.39 -6.82 -2.40
N PRO A 141 -1.23 -7.53 -1.28
CA PRO A 141 -0.16 -7.25 -0.36
C PRO A 141 1.12 -7.88 -0.96
N GLY A 142 2.15 -7.07 -1.27
CA GLY A 142 3.50 -7.58 -1.56
C GLY A 142 4.65 -6.65 -1.12
N THR A 143 5.87 -7.14 -1.23
CA THR A 143 7.08 -6.31 -1.35
C THR A 143 7.38 -6.13 -2.85
N LEU A 144 6.61 -5.25 -3.49
CA LEU A 144 6.71 -4.93 -4.92
C LEU A 144 7.89 -4.02 -5.23
N LYS A 145 8.24 -3.14 -4.29
CA LYS A 145 9.37 -2.23 -4.38
C LYS A 145 9.98 -2.04 -3.00
N THR A 146 11.31 -2.07 -2.94
CA THR A 146 12.10 -1.84 -1.73
C THR A 146 12.86 -0.52 -1.79
N PHE A 147 13.28 -0.01 -0.64
CA PHE A 147 14.14 1.17 -0.53
C PHE A 147 15.28 0.90 0.45
N LEU A 148 16.51 1.20 0.03
CA LEU A 148 17.69 0.96 0.85
C LEU A 148 17.68 1.74 2.19
N ASN A 149 17.13 2.96 2.18
CA ASN A 149 17.26 3.90 3.30
C ASN A 149 15.90 4.40 3.84
N ALA A 150 14.80 3.72 3.50
CA ALA A 150 13.46 4.20 3.80
C ALA A 150 12.48 3.08 4.17
N GLN A 151 12.41 2.73 5.44
CA GLN A 151 11.45 1.77 6.00
C GLN A 151 10.03 2.35 6.09
N GLY A 152 9.07 1.71 5.44
CA GLY A 152 7.66 2.09 5.50
C GLY A 152 6.77 1.18 4.67
N PHE A 153 5.57 1.63 4.38
CA PHE A 153 4.65 0.95 3.49
C PHE A 153 3.91 1.99 2.64
N SER A 154 3.32 1.53 1.54
CA SER A 154 2.36 2.31 0.78
C SER A 154 1.06 1.55 0.62
N ILE A 155 -0.03 2.31 0.58
CA ILE A 155 -1.37 1.83 0.26
C ILE A 155 -1.70 2.46 -1.08
N SER A 156 -2.30 1.70 -1.98
CA SER A 156 -2.77 2.15 -3.30
C SER A 156 -4.09 1.49 -3.67
N LEU A 157 -5.06 2.29 -4.09
CA LEU A 157 -6.41 1.84 -4.41
C LEU A 157 -6.73 2.09 -5.86
N VAL A 158 -6.75 1.05 -6.68
CA VAL A 158 -6.97 1.13 -8.12
C VAL A 158 -8.45 0.98 -8.46
N ASN A 159 -9.02 1.98 -9.12
CA ASN A 159 -10.40 1.91 -9.62
C ASN A 159 -10.48 1.11 -10.92
N ILE A 160 -10.90 -0.16 -10.84
CA ILE A 160 -10.94 -1.04 -12.01
C ILE A 160 -12.13 -0.70 -12.91
N SER A 161 -13.28 -0.32 -12.34
CA SER A 161 -14.45 0.09 -13.12
C SER A 161 -14.15 1.29 -14.00
N ALA A 162 -13.41 2.25 -13.47
CA ALA A 162 -13.08 3.45 -14.23
C ALA A 162 -11.96 3.20 -15.26
N THR A 163 -10.96 2.38 -14.89
CA THR A 163 -9.95 1.91 -15.84
C THR A 163 -10.58 1.13 -17.00
N ALA A 164 -11.59 0.31 -16.72
CA ALA A 164 -12.37 -0.43 -17.72
C ALA A 164 -13.05 0.50 -18.73
N ARG A 165 -13.70 1.57 -18.24
CA ARG A 165 -14.31 2.61 -19.11
C ARG A 165 -13.29 3.30 -20.01
N GLN A 166 -12.12 3.66 -19.46
CA GLN A 166 -11.07 4.34 -20.23
C GLN A 166 -10.39 3.45 -21.26
N SER A 167 -10.17 2.18 -20.91
CA SER A 167 -9.49 1.20 -21.76
C SER A 167 -10.42 0.47 -22.74
N ASN A 168 -11.72 0.84 -22.77
CA ASN A 168 -12.75 0.17 -23.56
C ASN A 168 -12.74 -1.37 -23.37
N THR A 169 -12.50 -1.82 -22.14
CA THR A 169 -12.36 -3.23 -21.75
C THR A 169 -13.31 -3.54 -20.61
N ALA A 170 -13.77 -4.78 -20.46
CA ALA A 170 -14.63 -5.17 -19.35
C ALA A 170 -13.83 -5.27 -18.02
N ALA A 171 -14.39 -4.76 -16.92
CA ALA A 171 -13.74 -4.85 -15.59
C ALA A 171 -13.36 -6.29 -15.17
N PRO A 172 -14.17 -7.33 -15.42
CA PRO A 172 -13.78 -8.71 -15.14
C PRO A 172 -12.54 -9.18 -15.92
N GLU A 173 -12.33 -8.67 -17.14
CA GLU A 173 -11.15 -8.99 -17.94
C GLU A 173 -9.89 -8.34 -17.36
N LEU A 174 -9.98 -7.09 -16.89
CA LEU A 174 -8.88 -6.44 -16.19
C LEU A 174 -8.49 -7.19 -14.90
N LEU A 175 -9.49 -7.62 -14.11
CA LEU A 175 -9.24 -8.44 -12.92
C LEU A 175 -8.61 -9.79 -13.30
N ARG A 176 -9.06 -10.42 -14.39
CA ARG A 176 -8.49 -11.67 -14.88
C ARG A 176 -7.02 -11.50 -15.33
N LEU A 177 -6.68 -10.37 -15.94
CA LEU A 177 -5.31 -10.04 -16.31
C LEU A 177 -4.42 -9.84 -15.09
N LEU A 178 -4.96 -9.23 -14.02
CA LEU A 178 -4.24 -9.06 -12.77
C LEU A 178 -4.00 -10.39 -12.03
N ASP A 179 -4.98 -11.29 -12.09
CA ASP A 179 -4.90 -12.65 -11.54
C ASP A 179 -4.12 -13.63 -12.44
N ARG A 180 -3.64 -13.19 -13.61
CA ARG A 180 -2.99 -14.07 -14.57
C ARG A 180 -1.70 -14.62 -13.96
N HIS A 181 -1.56 -15.95 -14.01
CA HIS A 181 -0.34 -16.61 -13.58
C HIS A 181 0.89 -15.98 -14.24
N THR A 182 1.86 -15.59 -13.42
CA THR A 182 3.15 -15.06 -13.86
C THR A 182 4.27 -15.96 -13.37
N THR A 183 5.36 -16.03 -14.14
CA THR A 183 6.60 -16.71 -13.76
C THR A 183 7.51 -15.81 -12.92
N SER A 184 7.09 -14.57 -12.63
CA SER A 184 7.83 -13.63 -11.79
C SER A 184 7.91 -14.14 -10.34
N VAL A 185 9.13 -14.42 -9.89
CA VAL A 185 9.44 -15.00 -8.56
C VAL A 185 8.95 -14.16 -7.37
N SER A 186 8.80 -12.85 -7.56
CA SER A 186 8.42 -11.90 -6.50
C SER A 186 7.01 -11.33 -6.67
N TRP A 187 6.20 -11.87 -7.58
CA TRP A 187 4.82 -11.40 -7.73
C TRP A 187 3.99 -11.85 -6.53
N PRO A 188 3.24 -10.94 -5.88
CA PRO A 188 2.44 -11.31 -4.72
C PRO A 188 1.33 -12.27 -5.13
N ASN A 189 1.16 -13.33 -4.35
CA ASN A 189 0.00 -14.20 -4.50
C ASN A 189 -1.27 -13.40 -4.18
N THR A 190 -2.15 -13.26 -5.16
CA THR A 190 -3.46 -12.59 -5.03
C THR A 190 -4.27 -13.22 -3.90
N ALA A 191 -4.48 -12.48 -2.82
CA ALA A 191 -5.46 -12.85 -1.81
C ALA A 191 -6.85 -12.42 -2.32
N ARG A 192 -7.71 -13.39 -2.62
CA ARG A 192 -9.13 -13.09 -2.92
C ARG A 192 -9.83 -12.78 -1.60
N PRO A 193 -10.62 -11.69 -1.50
CA PRO A 193 -11.54 -11.53 -0.39
C PRO A 193 -12.42 -12.77 -0.31
N GLN A 194 -12.48 -13.40 0.87
CA GLN A 194 -13.38 -14.52 1.10
C GLN A 194 -14.81 -14.00 0.96
N GLU A 195 -15.63 -14.61 0.10
CA GLU A 195 -17.07 -14.33 0.09
C GLU A 195 -17.58 -14.57 1.51
N ALA A 196 -18.21 -13.54 2.10
CA ALA A 196 -18.80 -13.65 3.41
C ALA A 196 -19.99 -14.62 3.33
N ASP A 197 -19.72 -15.91 3.56
CA ASP A 197 -20.77 -16.89 3.80
C ASP A 197 -21.41 -16.57 5.15
N HIS A 198 -22.51 -15.81 5.11
CA HIS A 198 -23.27 -15.37 6.28
C HIS A 198 -23.95 -16.53 7.04
N THR A 199 -23.61 -17.80 6.78
CA THR A 199 -24.28 -18.96 7.39
C THR A 199 -23.47 -19.71 8.45
N LYS A 200 -22.22 -19.34 8.74
CA LYS A 200 -21.42 -20.03 9.78
C LYS A 200 -20.73 -19.08 10.75
N GLY A 201 -21.30 -18.98 11.96
CA GLY A 201 -20.63 -18.38 13.11
C GLY A 201 -19.36 -19.17 13.50
N PRO A 202 -18.40 -18.53 14.20
CA PRO A 202 -17.12 -19.15 14.48
C PRO A 202 -17.29 -20.24 15.55
N SER A 203 -17.25 -21.50 15.14
CA SER A 203 -17.02 -22.63 16.05
C SER A 203 -15.72 -23.31 15.66
N VAL A 204 -14.60 -22.71 16.10
CA VAL A 204 -13.30 -23.39 16.11
C VAL A 204 -13.20 -24.17 17.41
N ASN A 205 -13.57 -25.45 17.37
CA ASN A 205 -13.24 -26.41 18.42
C ASN A 205 -11.73 -26.72 18.35
N VAL A 206 -10.92 -26.03 19.14
CA VAL A 206 -9.51 -26.38 19.35
C VAL A 206 -9.47 -27.56 20.31
N ASN A 207 -9.42 -28.79 19.78
CA ASN A 207 -9.24 -29.98 20.59
C ASN A 207 -7.74 -30.18 20.88
N VAL A 208 -7.25 -29.58 21.96
CA VAL A 208 -5.87 -29.80 22.44
C VAL A 208 -5.79 -31.19 23.08
N ARG A 209 -5.35 -32.18 22.29
CA ARG A 209 -4.98 -33.49 22.84
C ARG A 209 -3.60 -33.38 23.50
N HIS A 210 -3.56 -33.27 24.82
CA HIS A 210 -2.37 -33.56 25.60
C HIS A 210 -2.13 -35.08 25.64
N SER A 211 -1.33 -35.60 24.70
CA SER A 211 -0.77 -36.95 24.83
C SER A 211 0.58 -36.86 25.53
N ALA A 212 0.57 -37.06 26.86
CA ALA A 212 1.77 -37.40 27.60
C ALA A 212 2.16 -38.85 27.25
N GLN A 213 3.16 -39.02 26.37
CA GLN A 213 3.75 -40.34 26.10
C GLN A 213 5.17 -40.39 26.69
N LYS A 214 5.37 -41.36 27.58
CA LYS A 214 6.64 -41.73 28.19
C LYS A 214 7.71 -41.99 27.11
N ALA A 215 8.88 -41.39 27.29
CA ALA A 215 10.04 -41.59 26.45
C ALA A 215 10.54 -43.05 26.52
N GLN A 216 10.56 -43.72 25.38
CA GLN A 216 11.21 -45.01 25.17
C GLN A 216 12.44 -44.76 24.30
N LYS A 217 13.63 -44.97 24.86
CA LYS A 217 14.93 -44.82 24.19
C LYS A 217 15.01 -45.82 23.04
N ASN A 218 14.95 -45.33 21.80
CA ASN A 218 15.44 -46.03 20.62
C ASN A 218 16.32 -45.07 19.82
N THR A 219 17.61 -45.37 19.79
CA THR A 219 18.62 -44.76 18.92
C THR A 219 18.29 -45.06 17.46
N ALA A 220 17.85 -44.03 16.73
CA ALA A 220 17.83 -43.98 15.28
C ALA A 220 18.52 -42.68 14.84
N ALA A 221 19.45 -42.78 13.89
CA ALA A 221 20.19 -41.64 13.36
C ALA A 221 19.21 -40.58 12.84
N THR A 222 19.15 -39.44 13.51
CA THR A 222 18.27 -38.32 13.18
C THR A 222 18.68 -37.75 11.83
N THR A 223 17.81 -37.87 10.84
CA THR A 223 17.87 -37.13 9.57
C THR A 223 17.42 -35.69 9.81
N ASP A 224 18.00 -35.05 10.81
CA ASP A 224 17.76 -33.64 11.10
C ASP A 224 18.65 -32.80 10.18
N MET A 225 18.01 -31.85 9.50
CA MET A 225 18.67 -30.93 8.59
C MET A 225 19.69 -30.09 9.38
N LYS A 226 20.98 -30.31 9.14
CA LYS A 226 22.06 -29.54 9.78
C LYS A 226 22.23 -28.21 9.05
N LEU A 227 21.81 -27.11 9.67
CA LEU A 227 22.10 -25.76 9.19
C LEU A 227 23.55 -25.41 9.53
N ASP A 228 24.35 -25.01 8.55
CA ASP A 228 25.71 -24.52 8.77
C ASP A 228 25.66 -23.06 9.24
N PRO A 229 26.07 -22.73 10.48
CA PRO A 229 26.02 -21.37 11.01
C PRO A 229 26.98 -20.40 10.30
N HIS A 230 27.96 -20.88 9.54
CA HIS A 230 28.91 -20.06 8.79
C HIS A 230 28.50 -19.80 7.33
N LEU A 231 27.36 -20.32 6.89
CA LEU A 231 26.84 -20.10 5.54
C LEU A 231 26.69 -18.60 5.16
N PRO A 232 26.26 -17.69 6.09
CA PRO A 232 26.11 -16.27 5.78
C PRO A 232 27.43 -15.54 5.53
N GLU A 233 28.53 -15.98 6.17
CA GLU A 233 29.85 -15.35 6.06
C GLU A 233 30.53 -15.67 4.72
N ARG A 234 30.10 -16.75 4.05
CA ARG A 234 30.58 -17.17 2.73
C ARG A 234 29.85 -16.51 1.56
N ALA A 235 28.77 -15.78 1.83
CA ALA A 235 27.92 -15.15 0.84
C ALA A 235 28.26 -13.67 0.59
N ILE A 236 29.38 -13.18 1.14
CA ILE A 236 29.93 -11.83 0.93
C ILE A 236 31.23 -11.93 0.15
#